data_AF-X1U110-F1
#
_entry.id   AF-X1U110-F1
#
_cell.length_a   1.000
_cell.length_b   1.000
_cell.length_c   1.000
_cell.angle_alpha   90.00
_cell.angle_beta   90.00
_cell.angle_gamma   90.00
#
_symmetry.space_group_name_H-M   'P 1'
#
loop_
_entity.id
_entity.type
_entity.pdbx_description
1 polymer ?
#
loop_
_entity_poly.entity_id
_entity_poly.type
_entity_poly.pdbx_seq_one_letter_code
_entity_poly.pdbx_strand_id
1 'polypeptide(L)'
;NAFLTLLGGDAELLTEGEPIGSHELFDRLLSKKTVEGEDDAEESELKYIHVIRDIREKDPDLFEKIKRLPKKARTAKPHSDIVNFLITYFRRGKLQKFFMAQVKQSAKELDFISAAKLLESGPDEKRKKLPEEFYNLLDKNKEAFVLATTEEMAEPQKRSGRDSAANILRILKITIKNTQKFTEDQELYLKKVFTQLEEGGLPKQTAKQTLKALHALKGEVINPFKVLAALQTHIPMRLLES
;
A
#
# COMPACT_ATOMS: atom_id res chain seq x y z
N ASN A 1 -46.63 12.67 6.86
CA ASN A 1 -46.30 11.24 6.80
C ASN A 1 -46.14 10.74 5.36
N ALA A 2 -45.15 11.26 4.62
CA ALA A 2 -44.82 10.79 3.26
C ALA A 2 -43.30 10.66 3.02
N PHE A 3 -42.48 10.93 4.06
CA PHE A 3 -41.02 10.90 3.96
C PHE A 3 -40.43 9.59 4.54
N LEU A 4 -41.13 8.95 5.47
CA LEU A 4 -40.73 7.65 6.07
C LEU A 4 -40.96 6.46 5.13
N THR A 5 -41.85 6.59 4.15
CA THR A 5 -42.17 5.51 3.20
C THR A 5 -41.12 5.36 2.09
N LEU A 6 -40.29 6.38 1.85
CA LEU A 6 -39.29 6.40 0.77
C LEU A 6 -37.94 5.77 1.17
N LEU A 7 -37.71 5.53 2.47
CA LEU A 7 -36.42 5.09 3.01
C LEU A 7 -36.41 3.65 3.53
N GLY A 8 -37.51 2.90 3.42
CA GLY A 8 -37.50 1.50 3.86
C GLY A 8 -38.85 0.87 4.17
N GLY A 9 -39.97 1.59 4.04
CA GLY A 9 -41.30 1.01 4.24
C GLY A 9 -41.63 -0.13 3.26
N ASP A 10 -41.10 -0.06 2.03
CA ASP A 10 -41.30 -1.12 1.01
C ASP A 10 -40.37 -2.34 1.18
N ALA A 11 -39.34 -2.26 2.04
CA ALA A 11 -38.43 -3.39 2.24
C ALA A 11 -39.09 -4.53 3.01
N GLU A 12 -40.08 -4.22 3.86
CA GLU A 12 -40.81 -5.21 4.65
C GLU A 12 -41.74 -6.08 3.79
N LEU A 13 -42.24 -5.56 2.67
CA LEU A 13 -43.10 -6.30 1.73
C LEU A 13 -42.31 -7.19 0.76
N LEU A 14 -41.00 -6.97 0.61
CA LEU A 14 -40.16 -7.69 -0.37
C LEU A 14 -39.38 -8.87 0.22
N THR A 15 -39.37 -9.04 1.55
CA THR A 15 -38.69 -10.15 2.22
C THR A 15 -39.60 -10.79 3.28
N GLU A 16 -40.57 -11.58 2.83
CA GLU A 16 -41.33 -12.46 3.73
C GLU A 16 -40.40 -13.56 4.27
N GLY A 17 -39.74 -13.30 5.41
CA GLY A 17 -39.19 -14.35 6.26
C GLY A 17 -37.67 -14.38 6.48
N GLU A 18 -36.87 -13.44 5.98
CA GLU A 18 -35.46 -13.32 6.37
C GLU A 18 -35.28 -12.25 7.46
N PRO A 19 -34.63 -12.56 8.61
CA PRO A 19 -34.32 -11.53 9.59
C PRO A 19 -33.33 -10.54 8.99
N ILE A 20 -33.67 -9.25 9.05
CA ILE A 20 -32.81 -8.16 8.60
C ILE A 20 -31.53 -8.18 9.46
N GLY A 21 -30.50 -8.84 8.94
CA GLY A 21 -29.18 -8.93 9.54
C GLY A 21 -28.46 -7.60 9.43
N SER A 22 -28.86 -6.62 10.24
CA SER A 22 -28.17 -5.34 10.33
C SER A 22 -28.03 -4.93 11.79
N HIS A 23 -26.78 -4.83 12.22
CA HIS A 23 -26.27 -3.95 13.28
C HIS A 23 -25.78 -4.53 14.62
N GLU A 24 -25.52 -5.82 14.78
CA GLU A 24 -24.78 -6.27 15.99
C GLU A 24 -23.38 -5.64 16.12
N LEU A 25 -22.69 -5.42 14.99
CA LEU A 25 -21.35 -4.80 14.97
C LEU A 25 -21.38 -3.30 15.31
N PHE A 26 -22.44 -2.61 14.91
CA PHE A 26 -22.61 -1.18 15.17
C PHE A 26 -23.09 -0.93 16.59
N ASP A 27 -23.99 -1.76 17.09
CA ASP A 27 -24.46 -1.69 18.48
C ASP A 27 -23.35 -2.03 19.47
N ARG A 28 -22.43 -2.95 19.11
CA ARG A 28 -21.20 -3.19 19.90
C ARG A 28 -20.30 -1.96 19.99
N LEU A 29 -20.09 -1.26 18.87
CA LEU A 29 -19.24 -0.05 18.81
C LEU A 29 -19.86 1.15 19.54
N LEU A 30 -21.20 1.26 19.55
CA LEU A 30 -21.94 2.35 20.18
C LEU A 30 -22.34 2.05 21.63
N SER A 31 -22.28 0.79 22.07
CA SER A 31 -22.66 0.45 23.44
C SER A 31 -21.71 1.11 24.43
N LYS A 32 -22.28 1.86 25.39
CA LYS A 32 -21.59 2.42 26.56
C LYS A 32 -20.79 1.38 27.38
N LYS A 33 -20.91 0.09 27.06
CA LYS A 33 -20.18 -1.02 27.69
C LYS A 33 -18.67 -1.03 27.39
N THR A 34 -18.20 -0.34 26.34
CA THR A 34 -16.75 -0.12 26.12
C THR A 34 -16.17 1.02 26.96
N VAL A 35 -17.01 1.78 27.67
CA VAL A 35 -16.58 2.94 28.48
C VAL A 35 -16.24 2.55 29.93
N GLU A 36 -16.76 1.43 30.42
CA GLU A 36 -16.47 0.90 31.77
C GLU A 36 -15.75 -0.44 31.59
N GLY A 37 -14.41 -0.38 31.60
CA GLY A 37 -13.54 -1.44 31.12
C GLY A 37 -13.54 -2.75 31.92
N GLU A 38 -13.05 -3.80 31.27
CA GLU A 38 -11.93 -4.64 31.73
C GLU A 38 -11.60 -5.64 30.59
N ASP A 39 -10.30 -5.78 30.31
CA ASP A 39 -9.59 -6.80 29.51
C ASP A 39 -9.42 -6.72 27.97
N ASP A 40 -10.23 -6.01 27.18
CA ASP A 40 -10.01 -5.92 25.70
C ASP A 40 -9.77 -4.50 25.15
N ALA A 41 -9.87 -3.47 26.00
CA ALA A 41 -9.70 -2.07 25.57
C ALA A 41 -8.24 -1.61 25.45
N GLU A 42 -7.28 -2.36 26.02
CA GLU A 42 -5.87 -1.95 26.06
C GLU A 42 -5.17 -2.04 24.70
N GLU A 43 -5.72 -2.81 23.76
CA GLU A 43 -5.09 -3.11 22.47
C GLU A 43 -5.88 -2.58 21.26
N SER A 44 -6.73 -1.58 21.46
CA SER A 44 -7.59 -1.01 20.41
C SER A 44 -6.99 0.22 19.73
N GLU A 45 -7.30 0.42 18.45
CA GLU A 45 -7.01 1.68 17.73
C GLU A 45 -7.59 2.91 18.46
N LEU A 46 -8.70 2.72 19.18
CA LEU A 46 -9.34 3.77 19.97
C LEU A 46 -8.42 4.33 21.05
N LYS A 47 -7.57 3.50 21.68
CA LYS A 47 -6.56 3.94 22.66
C LYS A 47 -5.68 5.02 22.05
N TYR A 48 -5.11 4.75 20.87
CA TYR A 48 -4.20 5.68 20.21
C TYR A 48 -4.90 6.94 19.70
N ILE A 49 -6.15 6.84 19.25
CA ILE A 49 -6.97 8.01 18.89
C ILE A 49 -7.17 8.92 20.11
N HIS A 50 -7.47 8.34 21.28
CA HIS A 50 -7.63 9.11 22.52
C HIS A 50 -6.32 9.80 22.93
N VAL A 51 -5.19 9.10 22.86
CA VAL A 51 -3.88 9.70 23.12
C VAL A 51 -3.59 10.90 22.21
N ILE A 52 -3.89 10.79 20.90
CA ILE A 52 -3.69 11.90 19.96
C ILE A 52 -4.61 13.09 20.27
N ARG A 53 -5.88 12.82 20.64
CA ARG A 53 -6.83 13.86 21.05
C ARG A 53 -6.38 14.56 22.33
N ASP A 54 -5.94 13.80 23.31
CA ASP A 54 -5.42 14.31 24.56
C ASP A 54 -4.19 15.20 24.34
N ILE A 55 -3.24 14.78 23.49
CA ILE A 55 -2.09 15.63 23.13
C ILE A 55 -2.55 16.92 22.46
N ARG A 56 -3.51 16.84 21.53
CA ARG A 56 -4.05 18.03 20.85
C ARG A 56 -4.72 19.02 21.81
N GLU A 57 -5.45 18.53 22.81
CA GLU A 57 -6.20 19.35 23.75
C GLU A 57 -5.33 19.87 24.91
N LYS A 58 -4.42 19.05 25.44
CA LYS A 58 -3.62 19.34 26.64
C LYS A 58 -2.23 19.91 26.34
N ASP A 59 -1.64 19.61 25.18
CA ASP A 59 -0.30 20.09 24.77
C ASP A 59 -0.25 20.48 23.27
N PRO A 60 -0.78 21.66 22.91
CA PRO A 60 -0.80 22.15 21.54
C PRO A 60 0.59 22.32 20.90
N ASP A 61 1.60 22.63 21.70
CA ASP A 61 2.97 22.83 21.23
C ASP A 61 3.61 21.51 20.77
N LEU A 62 3.41 20.44 21.55
CA LEU A 62 3.80 19.09 21.14
C LEU A 62 3.02 18.64 19.90
N PHE A 63 1.72 18.91 19.85
CA PHE A 63 0.90 18.58 18.69
C PHE A 63 1.39 19.27 17.41
N GLU A 64 1.75 20.55 17.47
CA GLU A 64 2.29 21.28 16.33
C GLU A 64 3.68 20.75 15.91
N LYS A 65 4.54 20.36 16.86
CA LYS A 65 5.81 19.68 16.57
C LYS A 65 5.58 18.37 15.82
N ILE A 66 4.63 17.54 16.26
CA ILE A 66 4.26 16.27 15.61
C ILE A 66 3.79 16.53 14.18
N LYS A 67 2.91 17.51 13.96
CA LYS A 67 2.41 17.89 12.63
C LYS A 67 3.51 18.33 11.66
N ARG A 68 4.56 18.98 12.18
CA ARG A 68 5.68 19.51 11.38
C ARG A 68 6.82 18.50 11.19
N LEU A 69 6.68 17.27 11.67
CA LEU A 69 7.71 16.24 11.46
C LEU A 69 8.00 16.03 9.96
N PRO A 70 9.27 15.89 9.58
CA PRO A 70 9.63 15.65 8.19
C PRO A 70 9.08 14.31 7.72
N LYS A 71 8.76 14.21 6.42
CA LYS A 71 8.26 12.97 5.79
C LYS A 71 9.19 11.77 6.00
N LYS A 72 10.48 12.01 6.20
CA LYS A 72 11.49 10.99 6.52
C LYS A 72 12.10 11.35 7.87
N ALA A 73 11.75 10.59 8.89
CA ALA A 73 12.31 10.70 10.23
C ALA A 73 12.90 9.35 10.66
N ARG A 74 13.93 9.39 11.50
CA ARG A 74 14.60 8.19 12.03
C ARG A 74 15.00 8.38 13.48
N THR A 75 14.63 7.42 14.30
CA THR A 75 14.95 7.38 15.72
C THR A 75 15.30 5.95 16.13
N ALA A 76 15.94 5.81 17.29
CA ALA A 76 16.22 4.53 17.92
C ALA A 76 16.00 4.67 19.42
N LYS A 77 15.50 3.59 20.02
CA LYS A 77 15.31 3.42 21.45
C LYS A 77 15.73 2.00 21.84
N PRO A 78 16.13 1.74 23.09
CA PRO A 78 16.33 0.38 23.56
C PRO A 78 14.99 -0.36 23.61
N HIS A 79 15.04 -1.69 23.46
CA HIS A 79 13.89 -2.55 23.67
C HIS A 79 14.36 -3.75 24.49
N SER A 80 13.57 -4.18 25.48
CA SER A 80 13.93 -5.27 26.39
C SER A 80 14.04 -6.61 25.67
N ASP A 81 13.04 -6.93 24.84
CA ASP A 81 12.85 -8.32 24.39
C ASP A 81 13.43 -8.60 23.00
N ILE A 82 13.60 -7.57 22.17
CA ILE A 82 14.00 -7.72 20.77
C ILE A 82 15.22 -6.86 20.52
N VAL A 83 16.32 -7.52 20.13
CA VAL A 83 17.58 -6.85 19.79
C VAL A 83 17.73 -6.72 18.28
N ASN A 84 18.36 -5.63 17.84
CA ASN A 84 18.81 -5.40 16.46
C ASN A 84 17.71 -5.59 15.40
N PHE A 85 16.57 -4.96 15.63
CA PHE A 85 15.46 -4.91 14.67
C PHE A 85 15.18 -3.48 14.21
N LEU A 86 14.55 -3.35 13.05
CA LEU A 86 14.12 -2.09 12.48
C LEU A 86 12.67 -2.19 12.02
N ILE A 87 11.83 -1.31 12.56
CA ILE A 87 10.49 -1.07 12.01
C ILE A 87 10.58 0.05 10.97
N THR A 88 9.94 -0.14 9.83
CA THR A 88 9.83 0.89 8.79
C THR A 88 8.38 1.03 8.36
N TYR A 89 7.86 2.24 8.48
CA TYR A 89 6.59 2.64 7.89
C TYR A 89 6.82 3.12 6.46
N PHE A 90 6.16 2.48 5.49
CA PHE A 90 6.17 2.89 4.10
C PHE A 90 4.83 3.51 3.72
N ARG A 91 4.89 4.68 3.07
CA ARG A 91 3.73 5.33 2.47
C ARG A 91 3.98 5.59 0.99
N ARG A 92 3.13 5.04 0.13
CA ARG A 92 3.12 5.29 -1.32
C ARG A 92 1.69 5.56 -1.79
N GLY A 93 1.34 6.85 -1.94
CA GLY A 93 -0.04 7.24 -2.23
C GLY A 93 -0.96 6.89 -1.05
N LYS A 94 -1.97 6.05 -1.29
CA LYS A 94 -2.89 5.52 -0.27
C LYS A 94 -2.34 4.30 0.48
N LEU A 95 -1.34 3.64 -0.08
CA LEU A 95 -0.76 2.43 0.49
C LEU A 95 0.13 2.77 1.68
N GLN A 96 -0.16 2.12 2.81
CA GLN A 96 0.49 2.32 4.09
C GLN A 96 0.73 0.95 4.71
N LYS A 97 1.99 0.58 4.91
CA LYS A 97 2.38 -0.71 5.50
C LYS A 97 3.54 -0.55 6.46
N PHE A 98 3.59 -1.39 7.48
CA PHE A 98 4.70 -1.48 8.42
C PHE A 98 5.47 -2.78 8.19
N PHE A 99 6.79 -2.70 8.17
CA PHE A 99 7.65 -3.87 8.07
C PHE A 99 8.66 -3.89 9.20
N MET A 100 8.95 -5.09 9.71
CA MET A 100 9.98 -5.33 10.70
C MET A 100 11.03 -6.26 10.12
N ALA A 101 12.28 -5.81 10.10
CA ALA A 101 13.45 -6.63 9.79
C ALA A 101 14.27 -6.84 11.05
N GLN A 102 14.77 -8.06 11.23
CA GLN A 102 15.77 -8.38 12.25
C GLN A 102 17.01 -8.98 11.59
N VAL A 103 18.15 -8.88 12.27
CA VAL A 103 19.38 -9.56 11.84
C VAL A 103 19.10 -11.07 11.71
N LYS A 104 19.56 -11.66 10.60
CA LYS A 104 19.38 -13.10 10.24
C LYS A 104 17.94 -13.60 10.06
N GLN A 105 16.93 -12.74 10.09
CA GLN A 105 15.55 -13.10 9.75
C GLN A 105 15.09 -12.39 8.47
N SER A 106 14.07 -12.94 7.82
CA SER A 106 13.32 -12.25 6.77
C SER A 106 12.53 -11.09 7.36
N ALA A 107 12.28 -10.06 6.56
CA ALA A 107 11.40 -8.98 6.97
C ALA A 107 9.94 -9.46 6.94
N LYS A 108 9.16 -9.09 7.97
CA LYS A 108 7.74 -9.41 8.09
C LYS A 108 6.89 -8.15 8.05
N GLU A 109 5.72 -8.23 7.45
CA GLU A 109 4.70 -7.18 7.57
C GLU A 109 4.12 -7.18 9.00
N LEU A 110 3.84 -5.99 9.52
CA LEU A 110 3.16 -5.79 10.80
C LEU A 110 1.84 -5.06 10.56
N ASP A 111 0.81 -5.43 11.33
CA ASP A 111 -0.38 -4.62 11.47
C ASP A 111 -0.10 -3.34 12.30
N PHE A 112 -1.08 -2.43 12.31
CA PHE A 112 -0.96 -1.14 13.00
C PHE A 112 -0.76 -1.31 14.51
N ILE A 113 -1.49 -2.20 15.17
CA ILE A 113 -1.45 -2.38 16.63
C ILE A 113 -0.08 -2.95 17.05
N SER A 114 0.39 -3.98 16.34
CA SER A 114 1.71 -4.58 16.54
C SER A 114 2.83 -3.57 16.36
N ALA A 115 2.77 -2.74 15.31
CA ALA A 115 3.75 -1.69 15.08
C ALA A 115 3.68 -0.58 16.15
N ALA A 116 2.48 -0.17 16.55
CA ALA A 116 2.27 0.86 17.55
C ALA A 116 2.83 0.46 18.92
N LYS A 117 2.58 -0.78 19.38
CA LYS A 117 3.14 -1.30 20.64
C LYS A 117 4.66 -1.25 20.67
N LEU A 118 5.31 -1.68 19.58
CA LEU A 118 6.77 -1.66 19.50
C LEU A 118 7.34 -0.23 19.46
N LEU A 119 6.58 0.73 18.92
CA LEU A 119 6.97 2.15 18.82
C LEU A 119 6.60 2.96 20.07
N GLU A 120 5.65 2.52 20.90
CA GLU A 120 5.10 3.23 22.06
C GLU A 120 6.21 3.62 23.05
N SER A 121 6.33 4.93 23.32
CA SER A 121 7.42 5.51 24.10
C SER A 121 6.90 6.58 25.04
N GLY A 122 7.48 6.63 26.24
CA GLY A 122 7.23 7.68 27.22
C GLY A 122 7.96 8.99 26.87
N PRO A 123 7.52 10.12 27.43
CA PRO A 123 8.12 11.44 27.16
C PRO A 123 9.60 11.53 27.62
N ASP A 124 9.96 10.78 28.66
CA ASP A 124 11.31 10.79 29.24
C ASP A 124 12.26 9.75 28.61
N GLU A 125 11.78 8.99 27.62
CA GLU A 125 12.56 7.93 27.00
C GLU A 125 13.68 8.50 26.12
N LYS A 126 14.93 8.14 26.45
CA LYS A 126 16.10 8.72 25.80
C LYS A 126 16.35 8.11 24.43
N ARG A 127 16.45 8.97 23.41
CA ARG A 127 16.91 8.61 22.07
C ARG A 127 18.31 8.01 22.10
N LYS A 128 18.51 6.93 21.35
CA LYS A 128 19.82 6.29 21.12
C LYS A 128 20.35 6.59 19.71
N LYS A 129 21.64 6.32 19.52
CA LYS A 129 22.29 6.36 18.20
C LYS A 129 21.75 5.22 17.35
N LEU A 130 21.62 5.45 16.04
CA LEU A 130 21.24 4.40 15.10
C LEU A 130 22.35 3.34 15.02
N PRO A 131 22.00 2.05 14.95
CA PRO A 131 22.97 0.97 14.77
C PRO A 131 23.58 1.02 13.35
N GLU A 132 24.75 0.38 13.18
CA GLU A 132 25.47 0.36 11.89
C GLU A 132 24.70 -0.43 10.83
N GLU A 133 23.98 -1.47 11.26
CA GLU A 133 23.16 -2.35 10.43
C GLU A 133 21.88 -1.69 9.92
N PHE A 134 21.62 -0.42 10.27
CA PHE A 134 20.40 0.30 9.92
C PHE A 134 20.06 0.19 8.43
N TYR A 135 21.02 0.44 7.54
CA TYR A 135 20.76 0.40 6.09
C TYR A 135 20.49 -1.01 5.58
N ASN A 136 21.20 -2.01 6.11
CA ASN A 136 20.97 -3.42 5.76
C ASN A 136 19.55 -3.87 6.16
N LEU A 137 19.10 -3.48 7.36
CA LEU A 137 17.74 -3.77 7.82
C LEU A 137 16.69 -2.98 7.02
N LEU A 138 16.99 -1.74 6.65
CA LEU A 138 16.11 -0.92 5.83
C LEU A 138 15.93 -1.50 4.43
N ASP A 139 17.00 -2.01 3.82
CA ASP A 139 16.94 -2.60 2.48
C ASP A 139 16.12 -3.89 2.49
N LYS A 140 16.25 -4.74 3.53
CA LYS A 140 15.33 -5.87 3.74
C LYS A 140 13.86 -5.45 3.84
N ASN A 141 13.58 -4.39 4.61
CA ASN A 141 12.21 -3.87 4.71
C ASN A 141 11.70 -3.32 3.37
N LYS A 142 12.55 -2.66 2.57
CA LYS A 142 12.17 -2.20 1.23
C LYS A 142 11.88 -3.35 0.28
N GLU A 143 12.70 -4.40 0.30
CA GLU A 143 12.48 -5.61 -0.51
C GLU A 143 11.15 -6.26 -0.16
N ALA A 144 10.86 -6.46 1.13
CA ALA A 144 9.59 -7.01 1.59
C ALA A 144 8.40 -6.11 1.25
N PHE A 145 8.54 -4.79 1.36
CA PHE A 145 7.53 -3.84 0.90
C PHE A 145 7.29 -3.96 -0.61
N VAL A 146 8.35 -4.03 -1.42
CA VAL A 146 8.20 -4.22 -2.86
C VAL A 146 7.51 -5.55 -3.13
N LEU A 147 7.92 -6.66 -2.51
CA LEU A 147 7.30 -7.97 -2.71
C LEU A 147 5.80 -7.95 -2.35
N ALA A 148 5.45 -7.53 -1.13
CA ALA A 148 4.06 -7.48 -0.65
C ALA A 148 3.19 -6.56 -1.52
N THR A 149 3.75 -5.45 -2.01
CA THR A 149 2.99 -4.52 -2.87
C THR A 149 2.99 -4.93 -4.34
N THR A 150 3.91 -5.78 -4.77
CA THR A 150 3.88 -6.42 -6.10
C THR A 150 2.91 -7.60 -6.10
N GLU A 151 2.79 -8.33 -4.98
CA GLU A 151 1.81 -9.37 -4.71
C GLU A 151 0.39 -8.81 -4.51
N GLU A 152 0.19 -7.72 -3.77
CA GLU A 152 -1.12 -7.02 -3.70
C GLU A 152 -1.52 -6.37 -5.04
N MET A 153 -0.57 -6.05 -5.92
CA MET A 153 -0.88 -5.70 -7.31
C MET A 153 -1.19 -6.95 -8.16
N ALA A 154 -0.77 -8.14 -7.74
CA ALA A 154 -1.04 -9.41 -8.41
C ALA A 154 -2.36 -10.06 -7.96
N GLU A 155 -2.89 -9.73 -6.79
CA GLU A 155 -4.26 -10.10 -6.41
C GLU A 155 -5.29 -9.18 -7.09
N PRO A 156 -6.25 -9.75 -7.83
CA PRO A 156 -7.19 -8.96 -8.60
C PRO A 156 -8.25 -8.40 -7.65
N GLN A 157 -8.27 -7.08 -7.48
CA GLN A 157 -9.53 -6.43 -7.18
C GLN A 157 -10.52 -6.86 -8.27
N LYS A 158 -11.53 -7.63 -7.84
CA LYS A 158 -12.68 -8.05 -8.64
C LYS A 158 -13.38 -6.82 -9.20
N ARG A 159 -12.89 -6.31 -10.32
CA ARG A 159 -13.62 -5.44 -11.25
C ARG A 159 -13.47 -6.08 -12.62
N SER A 160 -14.62 -6.56 -13.08
CA SER A 160 -14.89 -7.10 -14.40
C SER A 160 -14.05 -6.43 -15.50
N GLY A 161 -13.20 -7.24 -16.17
CA GLY A 161 -12.41 -6.85 -17.34
C GLY A 161 -10.90 -6.75 -17.06
N ARG A 162 -10.15 -7.81 -17.39
CA ARG A 162 -8.67 -7.79 -17.42
C ARG A 162 -8.18 -6.63 -18.29
N ASP A 163 -7.68 -5.57 -17.67
CA ASP A 163 -7.04 -4.50 -18.43
C ASP A 163 -5.64 -4.95 -18.87
N SER A 164 -5.49 -5.15 -20.17
CA SER A 164 -4.22 -5.59 -20.75
C SER A 164 -3.17 -4.48 -20.61
N ALA A 165 -3.59 -3.21 -20.58
CA ALA A 165 -2.70 -2.08 -20.44
C ALA A 165 -2.03 -2.04 -19.06
N ALA A 166 -2.79 -2.25 -17.98
CA ALA A 166 -2.27 -2.32 -16.62
C ALA A 166 -1.17 -3.39 -16.43
N ASN A 167 -1.31 -4.54 -17.09
CA ASN A 167 -0.31 -5.61 -17.04
C ASN A 167 0.96 -5.24 -17.82
N ILE A 168 0.82 -4.63 -19.01
CA ILE A 168 1.97 -4.14 -19.79
C ILE A 168 2.72 -3.07 -19.00
N LEU A 169 2.02 -2.13 -18.35
CA LEU A 169 2.64 -1.09 -17.52
C LEU A 169 3.49 -1.66 -16.38
N ARG A 170 3.08 -2.79 -15.79
CA ARG A 170 3.85 -3.47 -14.74
C ARG A 170 5.18 -4.00 -15.28
N ILE A 171 5.16 -4.65 -16.44
CA ILE A 171 6.36 -5.15 -17.12
C ILE A 171 7.26 -3.97 -17.50
N LEU A 172 6.69 -2.92 -18.08
CA LEU A 172 7.43 -1.72 -18.50
C LEU A 172 8.14 -1.02 -17.33
N LYS A 173 7.51 -0.93 -16.16
CA LYS A 173 8.11 -0.34 -14.95
C LYS A 173 9.35 -1.10 -14.48
N ILE A 174 9.43 -2.40 -14.73
CA ILE A 174 10.61 -3.21 -14.41
C ILE A 174 11.67 -3.00 -15.49
N THR A 175 11.28 -3.03 -16.77
CA THR A 175 12.19 -2.82 -17.90
C THR A 175 12.86 -1.43 -17.88
N ILE A 176 12.11 -0.38 -17.54
CA ILE A 176 12.62 1.01 -17.46
C ILE A 176 13.59 1.20 -16.30
N LYS A 177 13.55 0.38 -15.24
CA LYS A 177 14.56 0.45 -14.17
C LYS A 177 15.94 -0.03 -14.61
N ASN A 178 16.03 -0.75 -15.71
CA ASN A 178 17.27 -1.27 -16.29
C ASN A 178 17.70 -0.49 -17.56
N THR A 179 17.39 0.81 -17.62
CA THR A 179 17.59 1.67 -18.82
C THR A 179 19.03 1.90 -19.26
N GLN A 180 20.03 1.59 -18.43
CA GLN A 180 21.44 1.90 -18.70
C GLN A 180 21.99 1.28 -20.01
N LYS A 181 21.25 0.37 -20.64
CA LYS A 181 21.61 -0.31 -21.90
C LYS A 181 20.85 0.21 -23.13
N PHE A 182 19.89 1.11 -22.98
CA PHE A 182 19.08 1.62 -24.09
C PHE A 182 19.68 2.88 -24.72
N THR A 183 19.40 3.11 -26.01
CA THR A 183 19.68 4.38 -26.68
C THR A 183 18.62 5.42 -26.32
N GLU A 184 18.92 6.71 -26.52
CA GLU A 184 17.98 7.82 -26.27
C GLU A 184 16.64 7.63 -27.01
N ASP A 185 16.68 7.19 -28.27
CA ASP A 185 15.48 6.90 -29.06
C ASP A 185 14.64 5.75 -28.48
N GLN A 186 15.29 4.72 -27.95
CA GLN A 186 14.62 3.58 -27.33
C GLN A 186 13.98 3.98 -26.01
N GLU A 187 14.65 4.81 -25.21
CA GLU A 187 14.08 5.37 -23.99
C GLU A 187 12.87 6.28 -24.29
N LEU A 188 12.98 7.12 -25.33
CA LEU A 188 11.90 7.99 -25.77
C LEU A 188 10.68 7.17 -26.22
N TYR A 189 10.91 6.12 -27.01
CA TYR A 189 9.86 5.19 -27.41
C TYR A 189 9.16 4.58 -26.19
N LEU A 190 9.91 4.03 -25.22
CA LEU A 190 9.35 3.43 -24.02
C LEU A 190 8.55 4.43 -23.18
N LYS A 191 9.01 5.68 -23.06
CA LYS A 191 8.26 6.75 -22.40
C LYS A 191 6.93 7.03 -23.09
N LYS A 192 6.92 7.12 -24.42
CA LYS A 192 5.67 7.33 -25.19
C LYS A 192 4.70 6.16 -25.04
N VAL A 193 5.19 4.92 -25.10
CA VAL A 193 4.37 3.72 -24.82
C VAL A 193 3.77 3.78 -23.42
N PHE A 194 4.57 4.18 -22.42
CA PHE A 194 4.12 4.31 -21.04
C PHE A 194 2.97 5.32 -20.91
N THR A 195 3.14 6.52 -21.46
CA THR A 195 2.12 7.59 -21.44
C THR A 195 0.82 7.12 -22.11
N GLN A 196 0.91 6.55 -23.31
CA GLN A 196 -0.27 6.07 -24.05
C GLN A 196 -1.02 4.95 -23.33
N LEU A 197 -0.31 4.11 -22.57
CA LEU A 197 -0.94 3.08 -21.74
C LEU A 197 -1.60 3.65 -20.47
N GLU A 198 -1.03 4.70 -19.86
CA GLU A 198 -1.64 5.37 -18.70
C GLU A 198 -2.87 6.20 -19.09
N GLU A 199 -2.83 6.86 -20.24
CA GLU A 199 -3.91 7.71 -20.76
C GLU A 199 -4.98 6.91 -21.52
N GLY A 200 -4.74 5.62 -21.79
CA GLY A 200 -5.66 4.75 -22.51
C GLY A 200 -5.75 5.04 -24.02
N GLY A 201 -4.74 5.68 -24.60
CA GLY A 201 -4.70 6.04 -26.03
C GLY A 201 -4.41 4.86 -26.96
N LEU A 202 -4.05 3.68 -26.45
CA LEU A 202 -3.87 2.48 -27.27
C LEU A 202 -5.17 1.69 -27.49
N PRO A 203 -5.40 1.15 -28.71
CA PRO A 203 -6.53 0.25 -28.95
C PRO A 203 -6.48 -1.00 -28.07
N LYS A 204 -7.64 -1.41 -27.54
CA LYS A 204 -7.76 -2.59 -26.64
C LYS A 204 -7.19 -3.88 -27.25
N GLN A 205 -7.39 -4.08 -28.55
CA GLN A 205 -6.87 -5.26 -29.25
C GLN A 205 -5.33 -5.24 -29.33
N THR A 206 -4.75 -4.07 -29.55
CA THR A 206 -3.29 -3.86 -29.56
C THR A 206 -2.70 -4.19 -28.20
N ALA A 207 -3.28 -3.66 -27.12
CA ALA A 207 -2.84 -3.98 -25.76
C ALA A 207 -2.96 -5.49 -25.48
N LYS A 208 -4.06 -6.14 -25.89
CA LYS A 208 -4.24 -7.59 -25.70
C LYS A 208 -3.20 -8.43 -26.44
N GLN A 209 -2.90 -8.10 -27.69
CA GLN A 209 -1.90 -8.80 -28.49
C GLN A 209 -0.48 -8.58 -27.95
N THR A 210 -0.16 -7.33 -27.60
CA THR A 210 1.12 -6.98 -26.98
C THR A 210 1.34 -7.76 -25.68
N LEU A 211 0.33 -7.83 -24.82
CA LEU A 211 0.43 -8.59 -23.58
C LEU A 211 0.65 -10.08 -23.85
N LYS A 212 -0.03 -10.66 -24.84
CA LYS A 212 0.17 -12.06 -25.25
C LYS A 212 1.61 -12.30 -25.71
N ALA A 213 2.18 -11.38 -26.49
CA ALA A 213 3.57 -11.47 -26.93
C ALA A 213 4.56 -11.37 -25.76
N LEU A 214 4.33 -10.45 -24.82
CA LEU A 214 5.15 -10.33 -23.62
C LEU A 214 5.09 -11.58 -22.73
N HIS A 215 3.92 -12.19 -22.58
CA HIS A 215 3.78 -13.44 -21.84
C HIS A 215 4.47 -14.62 -22.54
N ALA A 216 4.51 -14.61 -23.88
CA ALA A 216 5.20 -15.65 -24.66
C ALA A 216 6.72 -15.66 -24.42
N LEU A 217 7.30 -14.54 -23.97
CA LEU A 217 8.72 -14.45 -23.60
C LEU A 217 9.08 -15.24 -22.33
N LYS A 218 8.10 -15.57 -21.46
CA LYS A 218 8.33 -16.32 -20.21
C LYS A 218 9.50 -15.74 -19.40
N GLY A 219 10.55 -16.53 -19.15
CA GLY A 219 11.76 -16.10 -18.40
C GLY A 219 12.62 -15.07 -19.14
N GLU A 220 12.45 -14.90 -20.45
CA GLU A 220 13.18 -13.90 -21.24
C GLU A 220 12.64 -12.46 -21.02
N VAL A 221 11.52 -12.27 -20.32
CA VAL A 221 10.99 -10.94 -19.94
C VAL A 221 12.00 -10.13 -19.11
N ILE A 222 12.94 -10.80 -18.44
CA ILE A 222 14.03 -10.15 -17.71
C ILE A 222 14.98 -9.39 -18.66
N ASN A 223 15.09 -9.82 -19.93
CA ASN A 223 15.91 -9.15 -20.91
C ASN A 223 15.20 -7.90 -21.47
N PRO A 224 15.71 -6.69 -21.20
CA PRO A 224 15.05 -5.45 -21.59
C PRO A 224 14.90 -5.29 -23.12
N PHE A 225 15.81 -5.84 -23.91
CA PHE A 225 15.74 -5.78 -25.38
C PHE A 225 14.66 -6.68 -25.96
N LYS A 226 14.40 -7.83 -25.34
CA LYS A 226 13.32 -8.74 -25.76
C LYS A 226 11.95 -8.12 -25.51
N VAL A 227 11.80 -7.44 -24.37
CA VAL A 227 10.60 -6.66 -24.06
C VAL A 227 10.44 -5.52 -25.05
N LEU A 228 11.49 -4.75 -25.32
CA LEU A 228 11.47 -3.66 -26.30
C LEU A 228 11.03 -4.16 -27.69
N ALA A 229 11.62 -5.25 -28.18
CA ALA A 229 11.27 -5.83 -29.47
C ALA A 229 9.79 -6.28 -29.53
N ALA A 230 9.30 -6.92 -28.48
CA ALA A 230 7.89 -7.33 -28.39
C ALA A 230 6.94 -6.13 -28.39
N LEU A 231 7.30 -5.03 -27.73
CA LEU A 231 6.53 -3.79 -27.76
C LEU A 231 6.54 -3.18 -29.15
N GLN A 232 7.70 -3.01 -29.79
CA GLN A 232 7.82 -2.39 -31.12
C GLN A 232 7.08 -3.18 -32.21
N THR A 233 7.03 -4.50 -32.08
CA THR A 233 6.30 -5.38 -33.01
C THR A 233 4.79 -5.10 -33.00
N HIS A 234 4.23 -4.78 -31.83
CA HIS A 234 2.78 -4.64 -31.66
C HIS A 234 2.30 -3.21 -31.48
N ILE A 235 3.17 -2.29 -31.07
CA ILE A 235 2.88 -0.87 -30.84
C ILE A 235 3.76 -0.03 -31.77
N PRO A 236 3.39 0.13 -33.05
CA PRO A 236 4.17 0.95 -33.97
C PRO A 236 4.15 2.44 -33.57
N MET A 237 5.20 3.17 -33.94
CA MET A 237 5.42 4.58 -33.57
C MET A 237 4.22 5.49 -33.88
N ARG A 238 3.52 5.24 -34.98
CA ARG A 238 2.28 5.95 -35.37
C ARG A 238 1.15 5.92 -34.34
N LEU A 239 1.11 4.92 -33.46
CA LEU A 239 0.13 4.83 -32.37
C LEU A 239 0.56 5.62 -31.13
N LEU A 240 1.76 6.20 -31.17
CA LEU A 240 2.39 6.94 -30.08
C LEU A 240 2.57 8.43 -30.44
N GLU A 241 2.10 8.82 -31.62
CA GLU A 241 2.00 10.20 -32.07
C GLU A 241 0.69 10.76 -31.51
N SER A 242 0.80 11.66 -30.54
CA SER A 242 -0.28 12.49 -30.00
C SER A 242 0.22 13.91 -29.88
#